data_AF-A0A7C7V4X6-F1
#
_entry.id   AF-A0A7C7V4X6-F1
#
_cell.length_a   1.000
_cell.length_b   1.000
_cell.length_c   1.000
_cell.angle_alpha   90.00
_cell.angle_beta   90.00
_cell.angle_gamma   90.00
#
_symmetry.space_group_name_H-M   'P 1'
#
loop_
_entity.id
_entity.type
_entity.pdbx_description
1 polymer ?
#
loop_
_entity_poly.entity_id
_entity_poly.type
_entity_poly.pdbx_seq_one_letter_code
_entity_poly.pdbx_strand_id
1 'polypeptide(L)'
;MLPLFTRRGEREVQGLMVKLLNNHSAELDALIEGPRLEGRVRLCIPVVVIPMEEGQLHLEQAFAAVTKEFSSVGVSLVLCEPRGLDEAVLAFRYEREMRFVRGEARHLNPMGAGFYQIGFRLKELIHPGDYPELQEVHF
;
A
#
# COMPACT_ATOMS: atom_id res chain seq x y z
N MET A 1 -28.59 29.46 21.36
CA MET A 1 -29.48 28.66 20.49
C MET A 1 -28.62 28.14 19.34
N LEU A 2 -28.22 26.86 19.34
CA LEU A 2 -27.45 26.27 18.23
C LEU A 2 -28.38 26.14 17.00
N PRO A 3 -27.96 26.53 15.78
CA PRO A 3 -28.89 26.62 14.65
C PRO A 3 -29.32 25.22 14.19
N LEU A 4 -30.62 24.99 14.04
CA LEU A 4 -31.22 23.73 13.55
C LEU A 4 -30.68 23.29 12.16
N PHE A 5 -30.07 24.19 11.40
CA PHE A 5 -29.52 23.93 10.06
C PHE A 5 -28.16 23.22 10.06
N THR A 6 -27.35 23.33 11.12
CA THR A 6 -26.06 22.61 11.20
C THR A 6 -26.29 21.10 11.31
N ARG A 7 -27.36 20.69 12.01
CA ARG A 7 -27.75 19.28 12.18
C ARG A 7 -28.14 18.56 10.89
N ARG A 8 -28.64 19.29 9.87
CA ARG A 8 -29.01 18.69 8.58
C ARG A 8 -27.75 18.41 7.74
N GLY A 9 -26.86 19.39 7.61
CA GLY A 9 -25.58 19.21 6.92
C GLY A 9 -24.72 18.14 7.58
N GLU A 10 -24.65 18.12 8.92
CA GLU A 10 -23.93 17.08 9.67
C GLU A 10 -24.46 15.67 9.38
N ARG A 11 -25.79 15.49 9.32
CA ARG A 11 -26.41 14.19 8.99
C ARG A 11 -26.14 13.76 7.55
N GLU A 12 -26.16 14.69 6.60
CA GLU A 12 -25.85 14.40 5.19
C GLU A 12 -24.39 13.97 5.04
N VAL A 13 -23.46 14.66 5.72
CA VAL A 13 -22.04 14.28 5.77
C VAL A 13 -21.85 12.90 6.40
N GLN A 14 -22.47 12.65 7.57
CA GLN A 14 -22.39 11.35 8.24
C GLN A 14 -22.94 10.23 7.34
N GLY A 15 -24.07 10.47 6.67
CA GLY A 15 -24.66 9.52 5.73
C GLY A 15 -23.74 9.20 4.56
N LEU A 16 -23.04 10.20 4.00
CA LEU A 16 -22.03 9.99 2.97
C LEU A 16 -20.82 9.20 3.50
N MET A 17 -20.28 9.58 4.66
CA MET A 17 -19.11 8.91 5.25
C MET A 17 -19.38 7.44 5.54
N VAL A 18 -20.54 7.11 6.11
CA VAL A 18 -20.94 5.70 6.35
C VAL A 18 -21.02 4.92 5.05
N LYS A 19 -21.58 5.51 3.98
CA LYS A 19 -21.63 4.85 2.66
C LYS A 19 -20.22 4.60 2.11
N LEU A 20 -19.31 5.57 2.24
CA LEU A 20 -17.92 5.41 1.80
C LEU A 20 -17.19 4.31 2.58
N LEU A 21 -17.32 4.31 3.91
CA LEU A 21 -16.72 3.29 4.76
C LEU A 21 -17.22 1.89 4.41
N ASN A 22 -18.53 1.72 4.24
CA ASN A 22 -19.13 0.45 3.87
C ASN A 22 -18.65 -0.01 2.48
N ASN A 23 -18.59 0.89 1.50
CA ASN A 23 -18.11 0.57 0.15
C ASN A 23 -16.61 0.18 0.11
N HIS A 24 -15.90 0.42 1.20
CA HIS A 24 -14.52 0.06 1.41
C HIS A 24 -14.41 -0.98 2.55
N SER A 25 -15.38 -1.89 2.71
CA SER A 25 -15.26 -3.05 3.60
C SER A 25 -14.67 -4.25 2.87
N ALA A 26 -13.75 -4.97 3.50
CA ALA A 26 -13.18 -6.21 2.96
C ALA A 26 -14.24 -7.32 2.79
N GLU A 27 -15.33 -7.28 3.57
CA GLU A 27 -16.44 -8.23 3.47
C GLU A 27 -17.27 -8.01 2.20
N LEU A 28 -17.44 -6.76 1.76
CA LEU A 28 -18.16 -6.41 0.54
C LEU A 28 -17.35 -6.79 -0.71
N ASP A 29 -16.02 -6.59 -0.69
CA ASP A 29 -15.13 -7.04 -1.78
C ASP A 29 -15.20 -8.57 -1.95
N ALA A 30 -15.20 -9.32 -0.84
CA ALA A 30 -15.26 -10.78 -0.84
C ALA A 30 -16.58 -11.34 -1.42
N LEU A 31 -17.69 -10.60 -1.29
CA LEU A 31 -18.97 -10.95 -1.91
C LEU A 31 -18.95 -10.77 -3.45
N ILE A 32 -18.12 -9.86 -3.96
CA ILE A 32 -18.04 -9.55 -5.40
C ILE A 32 -17.01 -10.45 -6.10
N GLU A 33 -15.82 -10.60 -5.52
CA GLU A 33 -14.69 -11.33 -6.14
C GLU A 33 -14.66 -12.82 -5.75
N GLY A 34 -15.43 -13.22 -4.74
CA GLY A 34 -15.36 -14.55 -4.14
C GLY A 34 -14.29 -14.66 -3.05
N PRO A 35 -14.31 -15.74 -2.25
CA PRO A 35 -13.40 -15.90 -1.12
C PRO A 35 -11.96 -16.08 -1.60
N ARG A 36 -11.07 -15.19 -1.17
CA ARG A 36 -9.62 -15.38 -1.30
C ARG A 36 -9.15 -16.43 -0.30
N LEU A 37 -8.15 -17.23 -0.68
CA LEU A 37 -7.55 -18.25 0.21
C LEU A 37 -6.91 -17.64 1.46
N GLU A 38 -6.48 -16.37 1.38
CA GLU A 38 -5.91 -15.62 2.48
C GLU A 38 -6.58 -14.25 2.60
N GLY A 39 -6.99 -13.89 3.82
CA GLY A 39 -7.58 -12.59 4.11
C GLY A 39 -6.55 -11.47 3.95
N ARG A 40 -6.98 -10.34 3.37
CA ARG A 40 -6.18 -9.10 3.36
C ARG A 40 -6.67 -8.17 4.45
N VAL A 41 -5.72 -7.56 5.15
CA VAL A 41 -5.99 -6.51 6.13
C VAL A 41 -5.68 -5.16 5.50
N ARG A 42 -6.56 -4.19 5.72
CA ARG A 42 -6.36 -2.82 5.29
C ARG A 42 -5.65 -2.06 6.39
N LEU A 43 -4.38 -1.73 6.15
CA LEU A 43 -3.54 -0.98 7.06
C LEU A 43 -2.72 -0.03 6.22
N CYS A 44 -2.69 1.24 6.63
CA CYS A 44 -1.93 2.29 5.95
C CYS A 44 -0.60 2.47 6.68
N ILE A 45 0.45 1.93 6.11
CA ILE A 45 1.83 2.03 6.60
C ILE A 45 2.66 2.69 5.50
N PRO A 46 3.49 3.70 5.84
CA PRO A 46 4.53 4.18 4.95
C PRO A 46 5.50 3.06 4.55
N VAL A 47 5.87 3.01 3.27
CA VAL A 47 6.88 2.09 2.75
C VAL A 47 7.82 2.87 1.83
N VAL A 48 9.11 2.55 1.87
CA VAL A 48 10.04 2.98 0.82
C VAL A 48 10.09 1.86 -0.22
N VAL A 49 9.87 2.21 -1.48
CA VAL A 49 9.97 1.30 -2.61
C VAL A 49 11.27 1.60 -3.33
N ILE A 50 12.14 0.60 -3.43
CA ILE A 50 13.43 0.67 -4.11
C ILE A 50 13.32 -0.22 -5.35
N PRO A 51 13.28 0.34 -6.56
CA PRO A 51 13.23 -0.46 -7.78
C PRO A 51 14.41 -1.43 -7.87
N MET A 52 14.15 -2.60 -8.44
CA MET A 52 15.16 -3.64 -8.64
C MET A 52 15.08 -4.15 -10.07
N GLU A 53 16.20 -4.10 -10.80
CA GLU A 53 16.31 -4.57 -12.18
C GLU A 53 17.51 -5.52 -12.29
N GLU A 54 17.30 -6.70 -12.88
CA GLU A 54 18.36 -7.72 -13.05
C GLU A 54 19.12 -8.08 -11.75
N GLY A 55 18.46 -7.96 -10.61
CA GLY A 55 19.05 -8.24 -9.29
C GLY A 55 19.84 -7.09 -8.67
N GLN A 56 19.86 -5.91 -9.30
CA GLN A 56 20.52 -4.69 -8.81
C GLN A 56 19.50 -3.72 -8.21
N LEU A 57 19.88 -3.06 -7.11
CA LEU A 57 19.04 -2.06 -6.45
C LEU A 57 19.31 -0.66 -7.02
N HIS A 58 18.23 0.08 -7.28
CA HIS A 58 18.28 1.45 -7.79
C HIS A 58 17.83 2.45 -6.73
N LEU A 59 18.70 2.72 -5.75
CA LEU A 59 18.39 3.59 -4.61
C LEU A 59 18.08 5.03 -5.03
N GLU A 60 18.69 5.50 -6.13
CA GLU A 60 18.45 6.83 -6.70
C GLU A 60 17.03 7.00 -7.24
N GLN A 61 16.35 5.89 -7.51
CA GLN A 61 14.96 5.86 -7.98
C GLN A 61 13.97 5.52 -6.87
N ALA A 62 14.46 5.35 -5.63
CA ALA A 62 13.63 5.02 -4.49
C ALA A 62 12.57 6.10 -4.24
N PHE A 63 11.40 5.67 -3.79
CA PHE A 63 10.28 6.58 -3.53
C PHE A 63 9.40 6.09 -2.39
N ALA A 64 8.72 7.03 -1.74
CA ALA A 64 7.76 6.72 -0.69
C ALA A 64 6.40 6.35 -1.28
N ALA A 65 5.75 5.36 -0.68
CA ALA A 65 4.36 4.99 -0.94
C ALA A 65 3.68 4.60 0.39
N VAL A 66 2.37 4.34 0.34
CA VAL A 66 1.63 3.81 1.49
C VAL A 66 0.93 2.51 1.12
N THR A 67 0.85 1.57 2.06
CA THR A 67 0.08 0.35 1.87
C THR A 67 -1.42 0.66 1.83
N LYS A 68 -2.13 0.03 0.90
CA LYS A 68 -3.61 -0.01 0.85
C LYS A 68 -4.13 -1.23 1.62
N GLU A 69 -3.52 -2.38 1.35
CA GLU A 69 -3.87 -3.67 1.94
C GLU A 69 -2.69 -4.64 1.87
N PHE A 70 -2.62 -5.58 2.80
CA PHE A 70 -1.56 -6.58 2.90
C PHE A 70 -2.11 -7.94 3.37
N SER A 71 -1.43 -9.02 2.99
CA SER A 71 -1.53 -10.35 3.59
C SER A 71 -0.12 -10.90 3.82
N SER A 72 0.02 -12.19 4.20
CA SER A 72 1.37 -12.76 4.36
C SER A 72 2.11 -12.95 3.03
N VAL A 73 1.39 -13.03 1.91
CA VAL A 73 1.97 -13.30 0.57
C VAL A 73 2.00 -12.10 -0.37
N GLY A 74 1.35 -10.99 -0.03
CA GLY A 74 1.19 -9.86 -0.96
C GLY A 74 0.85 -8.55 -0.28
N VAL A 75 1.18 -7.46 -0.97
CA VAL A 75 0.87 -6.10 -0.52
C VAL A 75 0.45 -5.25 -1.72
N SER A 76 -0.52 -4.37 -1.52
CA SER A 76 -0.87 -3.34 -2.50
C SER A 76 -0.48 -1.97 -1.97
N LEU A 77 0.15 -1.15 -2.81
CA LEU A 77 0.61 0.20 -2.49
C LEU A 77 -0.19 1.22 -3.29
N VAL A 78 -0.39 2.40 -2.69
CA VAL A 78 -0.93 3.58 -3.35
C VAL A 78 0.22 4.49 -3.78
N LEU A 79 0.21 4.89 -5.05
CA LEU A 79 1.19 5.74 -5.70
C LEU A 79 0.55 7.06 -6.12
N CYS A 80 1.31 8.16 -6.09
CA CYS A 80 0.88 9.48 -6.58
C CYS A 80 1.13 9.70 -8.09
N GLU A 81 1.76 8.73 -8.76
CA GLU A 81 2.00 8.73 -10.20
C GLU A 81 2.14 7.28 -10.71
N PRO A 82 1.93 7.02 -12.01
CA PRO A 82 2.08 5.67 -12.55
C PRO A 82 3.58 5.31 -12.63
N ARG A 83 3.99 4.31 -11.86
CA ARG A 83 5.33 3.73 -11.92
C ARG A 83 5.26 2.27 -12.33
N GLY A 84 5.73 1.96 -13.53
CA GLY A 84 5.91 0.58 -13.99
C GLY A 84 7.13 -0.02 -13.32
N LEU A 85 6.93 -1.08 -12.57
CA LEU A 85 8.00 -1.84 -11.90
C LEU A 85 7.75 -3.30 -12.18
N ASP A 86 8.82 -4.07 -12.36
CA ASP A 86 8.76 -5.53 -12.45
C ASP A 86 9.10 -6.16 -11.09
N GLU A 87 10.18 -5.68 -10.46
CA GLU A 87 10.59 -6.05 -9.11
C GLU A 87 10.98 -4.82 -8.28
N ALA A 88 10.85 -4.95 -6.97
CA ALA A 88 11.30 -3.93 -6.03
C ALA A 88 11.61 -4.53 -4.66
N VAL A 89 12.45 -3.82 -3.91
CA VAL A 89 12.59 -4.02 -2.47
C VAL A 89 11.69 -3.03 -1.74
N LEU A 90 10.83 -3.58 -0.88
CA LEU A 90 9.92 -2.84 -0.04
C LEU A 90 10.53 -2.72 1.35
N ALA A 91 10.83 -1.49 1.78
CA ALA A 91 11.41 -1.23 3.09
C ALA A 91 10.32 -0.73 4.06
N PHE A 92 10.08 -1.52 5.11
CA PHE A 92 9.13 -1.25 6.17
C PHE A 92 9.86 -0.87 7.45
N ARG A 93 9.29 0.06 8.22
CA ARG A 93 9.76 0.31 9.58
C ARG A 93 9.04 -0.61 10.55
N TYR A 94 9.81 -1.44 11.26
CA TYR A 94 9.31 -2.37 12.27
C TYR A 94 10.21 -2.33 13.51
N GLU A 95 9.62 -2.14 14.70
CA GLU A 95 10.37 -2.10 15.97
C GLU A 95 11.60 -1.18 15.98
N ARG A 96 11.50 -0.03 15.29
CA ARG A 96 12.57 0.98 15.11
C ARG A 96 13.67 0.61 14.13
N GLU A 97 13.58 -0.55 13.48
CA GLU A 97 14.50 -1.00 12.44
C GLU A 97 13.85 -1.00 11.06
N MET A 98 14.68 -0.96 10.02
CA MET A 98 14.24 -1.16 8.65
C MET A 98 14.23 -2.66 8.33
N ARG A 99 13.13 -3.12 7.76
CA ARG A 99 12.95 -4.49 7.27
C ARG A 99 12.68 -4.45 5.78
N PHE A 100 13.44 -5.23 5.02
CA PHE A 100 13.43 -5.21 3.58
C PHE A 100 12.81 -6.51 3.06
N VAL A 101 11.86 -6.37 2.14
CA VAL A 101 11.16 -7.51 1.53
C VAL A 101 11.23 -7.37 0.03
N ARG A 102 11.75 -8.37 -0.67
CA ARG A 102 11.67 -8.42 -2.13
C ARG A 102 10.25 -8.72 -2.56
N GLY A 103 9.76 -7.94 -3.52
CA GLY A 103 8.45 -8.11 -4.13
C GLY A 103 8.54 -8.13 -5.65
N GLU A 104 7.70 -8.97 -6.26
CA GLU A 104 7.45 -8.99 -7.71
C GLU A 104 6.12 -8.26 -7.98
N ALA A 105 6.14 -7.25 -8.83
CA ALA A 105 4.96 -6.52 -9.22
C ALA A 105 4.00 -7.40 -10.02
N ARG A 106 2.70 -7.18 -9.85
CA ARG A 106 1.64 -8.00 -10.46
C ARG A 106 0.67 -7.20 -11.31
N HIS A 107 0.24 -6.05 -10.83
CA HIS A 107 -0.70 -5.19 -11.54
C HIS A 107 -0.48 -3.74 -11.13
N LEU A 108 -0.66 -2.83 -12.09
CA LEU A 108 -0.71 -1.39 -11.88
C LEU A 108 -2.05 -0.87 -12.42
N ASN A 109 -2.90 -0.38 -11.54
CA ASN A 109 -4.26 0.05 -11.88
C ASN A 109 -4.50 1.50 -11.45
N PRO A 110 -5.15 2.33 -12.27
CA PRO A 110 -5.57 3.66 -11.84
C PRO A 110 -6.66 3.56 -10.75
N MET A 111 -6.55 4.40 -9.71
CA MET A 111 -7.56 4.55 -8.65
C MET A 111 -8.47 5.78 -8.85
N GLY A 112 -8.08 6.69 -9.75
CA GLY A 112 -8.71 8.00 -9.91
C GLY A 112 -7.99 9.10 -9.13
N ALA A 113 -8.34 10.35 -9.39
CA ALA A 113 -7.73 11.54 -8.77
C ALA A 113 -6.19 11.61 -8.86
N GLY A 114 -5.60 11.01 -9.91
CA GLY A 114 -4.15 10.96 -10.10
C GLY A 114 -3.44 9.85 -9.31
N PHE A 115 -4.16 9.06 -8.52
CA PHE A 115 -3.58 7.95 -7.76
C PHE A 115 -3.62 6.64 -8.55
N TYR A 116 -2.63 5.80 -8.27
CA TYR A 116 -2.49 4.46 -8.82
C TYR A 116 -2.30 3.45 -7.70
N GLN A 117 -2.71 2.22 -7.95
CA GLN A 117 -2.43 1.08 -7.09
C GLN A 117 -1.47 0.13 -7.80
N ILE A 118 -0.38 -0.23 -7.13
CA ILE A 118 0.48 -1.32 -7.57
C ILE A 118 0.41 -2.48 -6.57
N GLY A 119 0.22 -3.70 -7.06
CA GLY A 119 0.24 -4.92 -6.25
C GLY A 119 1.57 -5.65 -6.36
N PHE A 120 2.14 -6.05 -5.24
CA PHE A 120 3.34 -6.88 -5.14
C PHE A 120 3.02 -8.24 -4.54
N ARG A 121 3.63 -9.30 -5.11
CA ARG A 121 3.75 -10.62 -4.47
C ARG A 121 5.07 -10.64 -3.70
N LEU A 122 5.00 -10.88 -2.40
CA LEU A 122 6.18 -10.95 -1.53
C LEU A 122 6.94 -12.26 -1.78
N LYS A 123 8.27 -12.19 -1.83
CA LYS A 123 9.13 -13.32 -2.19
C LYS A 123 10.02 -13.76 -1.03
N GLU A 124 10.82 -12.83 -0.52
CA GLU A 124 11.85 -13.13 0.47
C GLU A 124 12.18 -11.90 1.31
N LEU A 125 12.67 -12.14 2.53
CA LEU A 125 13.29 -11.11 3.36
C LEU A 125 14.72 -10.87 2.87
N ILE A 126 15.09 -9.61 2.74
CA ILE A 126 16.45 -9.21 2.37
C ILE A 126 17.17 -8.67 3.61
N HIS A 127 18.42 -9.10 3.81
CA HIS A 127 19.29 -8.57 4.84
C HIS A 127 20.25 -7.53 4.23
N PRO A 128 20.51 -6.39 4.91
CA PRO A 128 21.55 -5.43 4.48
C PRO A 128 22.98 -5.98 4.44
N GLY A 129 23.19 -7.25 4.79
CA GLY A 129 24.47 -7.93 4.63
C GLY A 129 24.67 -8.45 3.20
N ASP A 130 23.58 -8.75 2.51
CA ASP A 130 23.57 -9.19 1.11
C ASP A 130 23.59 -7.98 0.15
N TYR A 131 23.03 -6.85 0.60
CA TYR A 131 22.98 -5.56 -0.11
C TYR A 131 23.37 -4.43 0.86
N PRO A 132 24.68 -4.13 0.99
CA PRO A 132 25.19 -3.12 1.93
C PRO A 132 24.57 -1.73 1.75
N GLU A 133 24.22 -1.35 0.54
CA GLU A 133 23.57 -0.08 0.18
C GLU A 133 22.23 0.13 0.91
N LEU A 134 21.54 -0.95 1.32
CA LEU A 134 20.30 -0.84 2.10
C LEU A 134 20.50 -0.21 3.49
N GLN A 135 21.74 -0.15 3.99
CA GLN A 135 22.05 0.52 5.26
C GLN A 135 21.81 2.04 5.21
N GLU A 136 21.80 2.64 4.01
CA GLU A 136 21.56 4.07 3.79
C GLU A 136 20.06 4.42 3.77
N VAL A 137 19.18 3.41 3.78
CA VAL A 137 17.74 3.61 3.70
C VAL A 137 17.17 3.93 5.08
N HIS A 138 16.55 5.10 5.20
CA HIS A 138 15.97 5.61 6.45
C HIS A 138 14.58 6.23 6.20
N PHE A 139 13.80 6.34 7.28
CA PHE A 139 12.52 7.08 7.33
C PHE A 139 12.68 8.47 7.92
#